data_AF-C2JVK8-F1
#
_entry.id   AF-C2JVK8-F1
#
_cell.length_a   1.000
_cell.length_b   1.000
_cell.length_c   1.000
_cell.angle_alpha   90.00
_cell.angle_beta   90.00
_cell.angle_gamma   90.00
#
_symmetry.space_group_name_H-M   'P 1'
#
loop_
_entity.id
_entity.type
_entity.pdbx_description
1 polymer ?
#
loop_
_entity_poly.entity_id
_entity_poly.type
_entity_poly.pdbx_seq_one_letter_code
_entity_poly.pdbx_strand_id
1 'polypeptide(L)'
;MVLHGIDVASYQQGIGISGMTADFVIAKATEGTTYLNPAFADQVKQTLTSGKLLGVYHFASVGNARDQAAYFLSQVGAYVGKAVLVLDFEGPAVSQGVGWAKQWLDYVKAKTGVAPMIYMGLSDENRLDWSSVASTYGLWVAQYNNYNAVNGYQPRDMYGSTRNWPDPAIFQYTSVGRLSGWAGNLDLNVFYGDRAAWAAYAGQGASSLPTPPAPQLSVKKVNVSYGLHVLGGGWLDEVTNFGAGDNGFAGLPNHQHDLLYIKVDHGSVKYRVHTVKSGWLPWVTKGNRNDTVNGCAGIAGEAIDGVQIIFLTPAGESYQQAYYRSQTTQRAGWLGVVCDDGTSLPQYTDTYAGMFGEPLDRLQIGISSINPF
;
A
#
# COMPACT_ATOMS: atom_id res chain seq x y z
N MET A 1 -30.99 20.41 1.52
CA MET A 1 -30.78 19.83 2.87
C MET A 1 -29.27 19.68 3.02
N VAL A 2 -28.71 19.95 4.19
CA VAL A 2 -27.27 19.74 4.48
C VAL A 2 -27.13 18.57 5.43
N LEU A 3 -25.97 17.91 5.39
CA LEU A 3 -25.62 16.87 6.35
C LEU A 3 -24.50 17.36 7.26
N HIS A 4 -24.52 16.93 8.51
CA HIS A 4 -23.49 17.28 9.49
C HIS A 4 -22.64 16.07 9.84
N GLY A 5 -21.34 16.28 10.00
CA GLY A 5 -20.44 15.17 10.28
C GLY A 5 -19.18 15.59 10.98
N ILE A 6 -18.38 14.57 11.26
CA ILE A 6 -17.05 14.71 11.85
C ILE A 6 -16.04 14.01 10.98
N ASP A 7 -14.78 14.39 11.11
CA ASP A 7 -13.66 13.56 10.69
C ASP A 7 -12.82 13.16 11.89
N VAL A 8 -12.22 11.97 11.81
CA VAL A 8 -11.56 11.32 12.94
C VAL A 8 -10.28 10.62 12.51
N ALA A 9 -9.32 10.56 13.42
CA ALA A 9 -8.09 9.80 13.26
C ALA A 9 -7.79 9.00 14.54
N SER A 10 -6.55 8.50 14.66
CA SER A 10 -6.07 7.82 15.88
C SER A 10 -6.17 8.69 17.13
N TYR A 11 -6.16 10.02 16.99
CA TYR A 11 -6.36 10.95 18.10
C TYR A 11 -7.73 10.83 18.79
N GLN A 12 -8.73 10.29 18.10
CA GLN A 12 -10.06 10.00 18.62
C GLN A 12 -10.27 8.49 18.82
N GLN A 13 -9.22 7.71 19.07
CA GLN A 13 -9.35 6.29 19.38
C GLN A 13 -10.26 6.08 20.61
N GLY A 14 -11.18 5.13 20.52
CA GLY A 14 -12.16 4.83 21.58
C GLY A 14 -13.39 5.74 21.57
N ILE A 15 -13.52 6.64 20.58
CA ILE A 15 -14.74 7.44 20.39
C ILE A 15 -15.98 6.56 20.18
N GLY A 16 -17.08 6.87 20.86
CA GLY A 16 -18.35 6.17 20.72
C GLY A 16 -19.20 6.68 19.55
N ILE A 17 -18.70 6.57 18.31
CA ILE A 17 -19.38 7.05 17.08
C ILE A 17 -20.83 6.54 16.97
N SER A 18 -21.09 5.31 17.41
CA SER A 18 -22.44 4.71 17.29
C SER A 18 -23.50 5.55 18.01
N GLY A 19 -23.18 6.09 19.19
CA GLY A 19 -24.08 6.91 20.01
C GLY A 19 -24.00 8.41 19.74
N MET A 20 -23.10 8.86 18.87
CA MET A 20 -22.92 10.28 18.57
C MET A 20 -23.92 10.77 17.52
N THR A 21 -24.41 11.99 17.69
CA THR A 21 -25.19 12.70 16.67
C THR A 21 -24.26 13.12 15.53
N ALA A 22 -24.34 12.43 14.40
CA ALA A 22 -23.66 12.75 13.15
C ALA A 22 -24.38 12.05 11.99
N ASP A 23 -24.51 12.71 10.83
CA ASP A 23 -25.03 12.11 9.59
C ASP A 23 -23.94 11.32 8.86
N PHE A 24 -22.70 11.81 8.90
CA PHE A 24 -21.54 11.19 8.29
C PHE A 24 -20.28 11.25 9.17
N VAL A 25 -19.35 10.33 8.91
CA VAL A 25 -18.02 10.28 9.53
C VAL A 25 -16.97 10.03 8.44
N ILE A 26 -15.90 10.83 8.41
CA ILE A 26 -14.76 10.63 7.53
C ILE A 26 -13.56 10.15 8.36
N ALA A 27 -13.15 8.89 8.21
CA ALA A 27 -12.09 8.31 9.04
C ALA A 27 -10.73 8.29 8.32
N LYS A 28 -9.65 8.67 9.01
CA LYS A 28 -8.28 8.50 8.51
C LYS A 28 -8.03 7.03 8.26
N ALA A 29 -7.67 6.67 7.04
CA ALA A 29 -7.25 5.32 6.72
C ALA A 29 -5.73 5.22 6.77
N THR A 30 -5.04 5.94 5.90
CA THR A 30 -3.60 5.78 5.69
C THR A 30 -2.85 7.10 5.65
N GLU A 31 -1.54 7.03 5.82
CA GLU A 31 -0.60 8.13 5.60
C GLU A 31 0.68 7.60 4.93
N GLY A 32 1.18 8.33 3.93
CA GLY A 32 2.34 7.89 3.16
C GLY A 32 2.13 6.50 2.54
N THR A 33 3.13 5.64 2.63
CA THR A 33 3.08 4.27 2.04
C THR A 33 3.05 3.16 3.07
N THR A 34 3.04 3.49 4.37
CA THR A 34 3.27 2.50 5.44
C THR A 34 2.36 2.67 6.65
N TYR A 35 1.80 3.85 6.91
CA TYR A 35 1.00 4.07 8.11
C TYR A 35 -0.47 3.71 7.85
N LEU A 36 -1.01 2.80 8.66
CA LEU A 36 -2.44 2.54 8.79
C LEU A 36 -2.91 3.09 10.14
N ASN A 37 -3.98 3.88 10.15
CA ASN A 37 -4.58 4.36 11.39
C ASN A 37 -5.05 3.16 12.25
N PRO A 38 -4.52 2.95 13.46
CA PRO A 38 -4.90 1.83 14.31
C PRO A 38 -6.37 1.85 14.75
N ALA A 39 -7.02 3.01 14.74
CA ALA A 39 -8.45 3.15 15.06
C ALA A 39 -9.37 2.95 13.85
N PHE A 40 -8.83 2.82 12.63
CA PHE A 40 -9.60 2.82 11.39
C PHE A 40 -10.69 1.76 11.36
N ALA A 41 -10.36 0.52 11.67
CA ALA A 41 -11.30 -0.60 11.60
C ALA A 41 -12.49 -0.40 12.56
N ASP A 42 -12.24 0.09 13.77
CA ASP A 42 -13.28 0.35 14.76
C ASP A 42 -14.14 1.56 14.37
N GLN A 43 -13.52 2.66 13.94
CA GLN A 43 -14.23 3.87 13.50
C GLN A 43 -15.14 3.60 12.31
N VAL A 44 -14.66 2.84 11.31
CA VAL A 44 -15.46 2.42 10.15
C VAL A 44 -16.61 1.51 10.59
N LYS A 45 -16.34 0.51 11.43
CA LYS A 45 -17.36 -0.41 11.93
C LYS A 45 -18.48 0.35 12.62
N GLN A 46 -18.16 1.20 13.60
CA GLN A 46 -19.15 1.99 14.33
C GLN A 46 -19.97 2.92 13.43
N THR A 47 -19.33 3.52 12.43
CA THR A 47 -20.00 4.38 11.45
C THR A 47 -21.06 3.59 10.68
N LEU A 48 -20.67 2.47 10.06
CA LEU A 48 -21.55 1.67 9.23
C LEU A 48 -22.67 1.00 10.04
N THR A 49 -22.37 0.45 11.22
CA THR A 49 -23.38 -0.23 12.06
C THR A 49 -24.42 0.72 12.63
N SER A 50 -24.13 2.02 12.67
CA SER A 50 -25.08 3.05 13.14
C SER A 50 -25.83 3.77 12.01
N GLY A 51 -25.73 3.27 10.76
CA GLY A 51 -26.45 3.84 9.61
C GLY A 51 -25.95 5.22 9.15
N LYS A 52 -24.78 5.63 9.67
CA LYS A 52 -24.10 6.86 9.27
C LYS A 52 -23.39 6.67 7.94
N LEU A 53 -23.28 7.74 7.18
CA LEU A 53 -22.55 7.75 5.93
C LEU A 53 -21.04 7.74 6.18
N LEU A 54 -20.31 6.96 5.38
CA LEU A 54 -18.87 6.79 5.55
C LEU A 54 -18.08 7.60 4.52
N GLY A 55 -17.02 8.24 4.98
CA GLY A 55 -15.90 8.70 4.17
C GLY A 55 -14.60 8.13 4.74
N VAL A 56 -13.57 8.02 3.91
CA VAL A 56 -12.24 7.60 4.32
C VAL A 56 -11.18 8.45 3.63
N TYR A 57 -10.15 8.86 4.36
CA TYR A 57 -9.13 9.75 3.82
C TYR A 57 -7.71 9.19 3.92
N HIS A 58 -6.88 9.63 2.98
CA HIS A 58 -5.44 9.42 2.95
C HIS A 58 -4.71 10.72 3.26
N PHE A 59 -3.92 10.77 4.32
CA PHE A 59 -3.05 11.91 4.61
C PHE A 59 -1.82 11.87 3.70
N ALA A 60 -1.72 12.82 2.77
CA ALA A 60 -0.64 12.87 1.81
C ALA A 60 0.70 13.16 2.51
N SER A 61 1.76 12.50 2.04
CA SER A 61 3.13 12.76 2.48
C SER A 61 4.05 13.02 1.29
N VAL A 62 5.32 13.33 1.54
CA VAL A 62 6.34 13.38 0.48
C VAL A 62 6.56 12.00 -0.13
N GLY A 63 6.99 11.95 -1.40
CA GLY A 63 7.27 10.70 -2.10
C GLY A 63 6.38 10.51 -3.33
N ASN A 64 6.17 9.27 -3.77
CA ASN A 64 5.45 8.99 -5.01
C ASN A 64 3.92 8.98 -4.81
N ALA A 65 3.20 9.76 -5.62
CA ALA A 65 1.74 9.89 -5.52
C ALA A 65 1.00 8.57 -5.80
N ARG A 66 1.48 7.79 -6.78
CA ARG A 66 0.86 6.52 -7.16
C ARG A 66 1.07 5.45 -6.10
N ASP A 67 2.25 5.41 -5.47
CA ASP A 67 2.52 4.44 -4.41
C ASP A 67 1.64 4.70 -3.18
N GLN A 68 1.47 5.98 -2.81
CA GLN A 68 0.55 6.39 -1.75
C GLN A 68 -0.92 6.06 -2.10
N ALA A 69 -1.35 6.32 -3.35
CA ALA A 69 -2.69 5.96 -3.81
C ALA A 69 -2.93 4.45 -3.82
N ALA A 70 -1.94 3.67 -4.27
CA ALA A 70 -1.98 2.22 -4.26
C ALA A 70 -2.06 1.67 -2.84
N TYR A 71 -1.27 2.22 -1.92
CA TYR A 71 -1.31 1.85 -0.51
C TYR A 71 -2.67 2.16 0.11
N PHE A 72 -3.21 3.37 -0.09
CA PHE A 72 -4.57 3.74 0.34
C PHE A 72 -5.61 2.73 -0.15
N LEU A 73 -5.63 2.42 -1.45
CA LEU A 73 -6.57 1.46 -2.03
C LEU A 73 -6.40 0.03 -1.51
N SER A 74 -5.16 -0.38 -1.18
CA SER A 74 -4.91 -1.69 -0.55
C SER A 74 -5.61 -1.84 0.81
N GLN A 75 -5.78 -0.73 1.54
CA GLN A 75 -6.38 -0.72 2.87
C GLN A 75 -7.89 -0.45 2.84
N VAL A 76 -8.37 0.32 1.86
CA VAL A 76 -9.78 0.76 1.81
C VAL A 76 -10.63 0.10 0.71
N GLY A 77 -10.06 -0.82 -0.07
CA GLY A 77 -10.70 -1.40 -1.26
C GLY A 77 -12.11 -1.97 -1.01
N ALA A 78 -12.37 -2.55 0.16
CA ALA A 78 -13.68 -3.09 0.54
C ALA A 78 -14.79 -2.03 0.72
N TYR A 79 -14.40 -0.76 0.78
CA TYR A 79 -15.27 0.40 0.99
C TYR A 79 -15.46 1.26 -0.28
N VAL A 80 -14.80 0.92 -1.39
CA VAL A 80 -15.08 1.54 -2.69
C VAL A 80 -16.56 1.30 -3.06
N GLY A 81 -17.28 2.36 -3.48
CA GLY A 81 -18.72 2.29 -3.71
C GLY A 81 -19.58 2.36 -2.45
N LYS A 82 -18.97 2.43 -1.25
CA LYS A 82 -19.64 2.54 0.05
C LYS A 82 -19.20 3.77 0.84
N ALA A 83 -18.00 4.27 0.57
CA ALA A 83 -17.41 5.43 1.22
C ALA A 83 -17.00 6.50 0.21
N VAL A 84 -17.13 7.76 0.60
CA VAL A 84 -16.44 8.86 -0.08
C VAL A 84 -14.94 8.68 0.14
N LEU A 85 -14.16 8.71 -0.95
CA LEU A 85 -12.70 8.61 -0.90
C LEU A 85 -12.10 10.01 -0.93
N VAL A 86 -11.14 10.30 -0.05
CA VAL A 86 -10.56 11.64 0.08
C VAL A 86 -9.02 11.59 0.07
N LEU A 87 -8.39 12.46 -0.72
CA LEU A 87 -7.00 12.87 -0.53
C LEU A 87 -6.94 14.05 0.43
N ASP A 88 -6.33 13.88 1.60
CA ASP A 88 -6.00 14.99 2.49
C ASP A 88 -4.64 15.57 2.06
N PHE A 89 -4.68 16.74 1.40
CA PHE A 89 -3.52 17.41 0.81
C PHE A 89 -3.16 18.65 1.63
N GLU A 90 -2.40 18.42 2.71
CA GLU A 90 -1.89 19.48 3.56
C GLU A 90 -0.48 19.19 4.06
N GLY A 91 0.06 20.09 4.90
CA GLY A 91 1.34 19.89 5.57
C GLY A 91 2.49 19.62 4.58
N PRO A 92 3.28 18.54 4.77
CA PRO A 92 4.43 18.24 3.91
C PRO A 92 4.09 18.05 2.43
N ALA A 93 2.87 17.60 2.11
CA ALA A 93 2.46 17.30 0.74
C ALA A 93 2.29 18.56 -0.13
N VAL A 94 2.05 19.73 0.47
CA VAL A 94 1.90 21.00 -0.25
C VAL A 94 3.12 21.29 -1.14
N SER A 95 4.31 20.87 -0.70
CA SER A 95 5.56 20.99 -1.46
C SER A 95 5.61 20.18 -2.76
N GLN A 96 4.78 19.13 -2.87
CA GLN A 96 4.70 18.26 -4.05
C GLN A 96 3.88 18.90 -5.19
N GLY A 97 3.03 19.88 -4.85
CA GLY A 97 2.27 20.68 -5.80
C GLY A 97 1.07 19.97 -6.44
N VAL A 98 0.32 20.75 -7.24
CA VAL A 98 -0.96 20.35 -7.85
C VAL A 98 -0.83 19.13 -8.75
N GLY A 99 0.27 19.02 -9.50
CA GLY A 99 0.52 17.89 -10.40
C GLY A 99 0.63 16.54 -9.66
N TRP A 100 1.20 16.55 -8.46
CA TRP A 100 1.29 15.37 -7.60
C TRP A 100 -0.09 14.97 -7.09
N ALA A 101 -0.86 15.92 -6.57
CA ALA A 101 -2.22 15.67 -6.08
C ALA A 101 -3.10 15.13 -7.21
N LYS A 102 -3.03 15.73 -8.40
CA LYS A 102 -3.75 15.25 -9.58
C LYS A 102 -3.36 13.81 -9.94
N GLN A 103 -2.08 13.46 -9.87
CA GLN A 103 -1.62 12.09 -10.14
C GLN A 103 -2.22 11.08 -9.16
N TRP A 104 -2.32 11.42 -7.87
CA TRP A 104 -2.97 10.58 -6.86
C TRP A 104 -4.47 10.42 -7.17
N LEU A 105 -5.18 11.53 -7.40
CA LEU A 105 -6.63 11.54 -7.65
C LEU A 105 -6.98 10.77 -8.92
N ASP A 106 -6.25 10.99 -10.01
CA ASP A 106 -6.40 10.29 -11.28
C ASP A 106 -6.15 8.79 -11.12
N TYR A 107 -5.14 8.40 -10.32
CA TYR A 107 -4.86 6.99 -10.05
C TYR A 107 -6.03 6.32 -9.34
N VAL A 108 -6.53 6.93 -8.26
CA VAL A 108 -7.68 6.39 -7.52
C VAL A 108 -8.91 6.29 -8.42
N LYS A 109 -9.22 7.33 -9.18
CA LYS A 109 -10.34 7.32 -10.14
C LYS A 109 -10.19 6.23 -11.20
N ALA A 110 -9.00 6.08 -11.77
CA ALA A 110 -8.73 5.05 -12.78
C ALA A 110 -8.81 3.62 -12.20
N LYS A 111 -8.42 3.42 -10.94
CA LYS A 111 -8.49 2.09 -10.28
C LYS A 111 -9.89 1.71 -9.83
N THR A 112 -10.74 2.67 -9.50
CA THR A 112 -12.02 2.41 -8.82
C THR A 112 -13.25 2.79 -9.64
N GLY A 113 -13.10 3.66 -10.64
CA GLY A 113 -14.21 4.33 -11.32
C GLY A 113 -14.84 5.46 -10.50
N VAL A 114 -14.46 5.63 -9.23
CA VAL A 114 -15.00 6.63 -8.31
C VAL A 114 -14.08 7.85 -8.29
N ALA A 115 -14.62 9.04 -8.52
CA ALA A 115 -13.84 10.27 -8.41
C ALA A 115 -13.63 10.62 -6.92
N PRO A 116 -12.41 10.53 -6.37
CA PRO A 116 -12.16 10.97 -5.01
C PRO A 116 -12.36 12.48 -4.85
N MET A 117 -12.58 12.92 -3.63
CA MET A 117 -12.48 14.32 -3.25
C MET A 117 -11.05 14.67 -2.83
N ILE A 118 -10.73 15.96 -2.85
CA ILE A 118 -9.51 16.49 -2.25
C ILE A 118 -9.87 17.40 -1.08
N TYR A 119 -9.13 17.24 0.02
CA TYR A 119 -9.17 18.11 1.17
C TYR A 119 -7.96 19.04 1.19
N MET A 120 -8.19 20.32 1.53
CA MET A 120 -7.14 21.31 1.80
C MET A 120 -7.70 22.54 2.52
N GLY A 121 -6.83 23.35 3.12
CA GLY A 121 -7.20 24.67 3.63
C GLY A 121 -7.53 25.67 2.52
N LEU A 122 -8.46 26.59 2.77
CA LEU A 122 -8.85 27.64 1.80
C LEU A 122 -7.65 28.49 1.33
N SER A 123 -6.63 28.65 2.16
CA SER A 123 -5.42 29.39 1.78
C SER A 123 -4.62 28.66 0.69
N ASP A 124 -4.49 27.34 0.77
CA ASP A 124 -3.78 26.54 -0.24
C ASP A 124 -4.61 26.37 -1.53
N GLU A 125 -5.93 26.31 -1.39
CA GLU A 125 -6.86 26.38 -2.53
C GLU A 125 -6.67 27.68 -3.32
N ASN A 126 -6.60 28.83 -2.65
CA ASN A 126 -6.49 30.13 -3.32
C ASN A 126 -5.08 30.44 -3.86
N ARG A 127 -4.04 29.91 -3.21
CA ARG A 127 -2.63 30.22 -3.53
C ARG A 127 -2.12 29.47 -4.76
N LEU A 128 -2.65 28.29 -5.06
CA LEU A 128 -2.23 27.47 -6.20
C LEU A 128 -3.31 27.46 -7.30
N ASP A 129 -2.92 27.07 -8.52
CA ASP A 129 -3.85 26.86 -9.63
C ASP A 129 -4.32 25.40 -9.65
N TRP A 130 -5.55 25.19 -9.17
CA TRP A 130 -6.20 23.89 -9.09
C TRP A 130 -7.16 23.62 -10.24
N SER A 131 -7.23 24.47 -11.27
CA SER A 131 -8.17 24.33 -12.39
C SER A 131 -8.16 22.93 -13.03
N SER A 132 -6.97 22.32 -13.15
CA SER A 132 -6.80 20.95 -13.67
C SER A 132 -7.42 19.86 -12.80
N VAL A 133 -7.58 20.10 -11.49
CA VAL A 133 -8.18 19.19 -10.51
C VAL A 133 -9.67 19.50 -10.35
N ALA A 134 -10.03 20.78 -10.24
CA ALA A 134 -11.39 21.25 -9.96
C ALA A 134 -12.41 20.90 -11.04
N SER A 135 -11.96 20.73 -12.28
CA SER A 135 -12.80 20.27 -13.39
C SER A 135 -13.38 18.86 -13.21
N THR A 136 -12.84 18.06 -12.28
CA THR A 136 -13.18 16.63 -12.13
C THR A 136 -13.47 16.20 -10.69
N TYR A 137 -12.76 16.75 -9.71
CA TYR A 137 -12.76 16.24 -8.34
C TYR A 137 -13.46 17.22 -7.38
N GLY A 138 -14.23 16.68 -6.44
CA GLY A 138 -14.92 17.48 -5.42
C GLY A 138 -13.96 18.05 -4.37
N LEU A 139 -14.30 19.20 -3.80
CA LEU A 139 -13.52 19.85 -2.75
C LEU A 139 -14.14 19.65 -1.37
N TRP A 140 -13.31 19.25 -0.42
CA TRP A 140 -13.55 19.40 1.01
C TRP A 140 -12.61 20.49 1.52
N VAL A 141 -13.13 21.66 1.88
CA VAL A 141 -12.29 22.80 2.27
C VAL A 141 -12.27 23.00 3.77
N ALA A 142 -11.12 23.38 4.33
CA ALA A 142 -11.00 23.82 5.71
C ALA A 142 -10.85 25.35 5.81
N GLN A 143 -11.60 25.94 6.75
CA GLN A 143 -11.37 27.31 7.21
C GLN A 143 -11.94 27.44 8.63
N TYR A 144 -11.09 27.82 9.58
CA TYR A 144 -11.51 28.05 10.97
C TYR A 144 -11.61 29.54 11.24
N ASN A 145 -12.71 29.97 11.87
CA ASN A 145 -12.88 31.38 12.25
C ASN A 145 -11.88 31.76 13.36
N ASN A 146 -11.80 30.89 14.35
CA ASN A 146 -10.91 30.96 15.50
C ASN A 146 -10.81 29.56 16.12
N TYR A 147 -10.12 29.45 17.25
CA TYR A 147 -9.94 28.21 18.01
C TYR A 147 -10.82 28.15 19.27
N ASN A 148 -11.92 28.91 19.30
CA ASN A 148 -12.89 28.84 20.39
C ASN A 148 -13.78 27.61 20.22
N ALA A 149 -14.24 27.06 21.34
CA ALA A 149 -15.08 25.87 21.34
C ALA A 149 -16.43 26.12 20.64
N VAL A 150 -16.84 25.18 19.80
CA VAL A 150 -18.16 25.20 19.13
C VAL A 150 -19.01 24.05 19.69
N ASN A 151 -20.11 24.36 20.37
CA ASN A 151 -20.98 23.36 20.99
C ASN A 151 -22.08 22.92 20.02
N GLY A 152 -22.07 21.65 19.62
CA GLY A 152 -22.98 21.13 18.61
C GLY A 152 -22.62 21.58 17.19
N TYR A 153 -23.45 21.20 16.23
CA TYR A 153 -23.28 21.61 14.83
C TYR A 153 -23.76 23.04 14.63
N GLN A 154 -22.81 23.95 14.37
CA GLN A 154 -23.06 25.36 14.10
C GLN A 154 -22.24 25.79 12.88
N PRO A 155 -22.58 25.29 11.67
CA PRO A 155 -21.90 25.71 10.48
C PRO A 155 -22.08 27.22 10.31
N ARG A 156 -21.05 27.84 9.77
CA ARG A 156 -21.04 29.25 9.40
C ARG A 156 -20.77 29.37 7.91
N ASP A 157 -20.96 30.55 7.38
CA ASP A 157 -20.47 30.86 6.05
C ASP A 157 -18.94 30.96 6.06
N MET A 158 -18.33 30.55 4.95
CA MET A 158 -16.91 30.70 4.72
C MET A 158 -16.58 32.17 4.46
N TYR A 159 -15.44 32.65 4.94
CA TYR A 159 -14.97 34.00 4.62
C TYR A 159 -14.25 33.99 3.28
N GLY A 160 -14.70 34.82 2.34
CA GLY A 160 -14.21 34.80 0.96
C GLY A 160 -14.84 33.68 0.13
N SER A 161 -14.21 33.33 -0.97
CA SER A 161 -14.66 32.26 -1.87
C SER A 161 -13.49 31.34 -2.22
N THR A 162 -13.81 30.17 -2.75
CA THR A 162 -12.86 29.35 -3.50
C THR A 162 -12.47 30.07 -4.80
N ARG A 163 -11.26 29.81 -5.29
CA ARG A 163 -10.78 30.35 -6.57
C ARG A 163 -11.04 29.42 -7.75
N ASN A 164 -10.86 28.12 -7.56
CA ASN A 164 -10.83 27.13 -8.63
C ASN A 164 -12.10 26.29 -8.68
N TRP A 165 -12.80 26.14 -7.56
CA TRP A 165 -14.12 25.51 -7.48
C TRP A 165 -15.22 26.58 -7.42
N PRO A 166 -16.41 26.32 -8.00
CA PRO A 166 -17.56 27.19 -7.81
C PRO A 166 -18.00 27.20 -6.35
N ASP A 167 -18.11 26.01 -5.73
CA ASP A 167 -18.46 25.82 -4.32
C ASP A 167 -17.78 24.55 -3.79
N PRO A 168 -17.42 24.48 -2.49
CA PRO A 168 -16.98 23.25 -1.85
C PRO A 168 -18.15 22.29 -1.64
N ALA A 169 -17.91 20.99 -1.75
CA ALA A 169 -18.89 19.97 -1.41
C ALA A 169 -18.98 19.76 0.11
N ILE A 170 -17.83 19.79 0.81
CA ILE A 170 -17.74 19.71 2.27
C ILE A 170 -16.97 20.93 2.79
N PHE A 171 -17.43 21.49 3.91
CA PHE A 171 -16.73 22.54 4.64
C PHE A 171 -16.45 22.11 6.08
N GLN A 172 -15.17 22.04 6.44
CA GLN A 172 -14.69 21.89 7.82
C GLN A 172 -14.53 23.27 8.44
N TYR A 173 -15.42 23.61 9.36
CA TYR A 173 -15.55 25.00 9.86
C TYR A 173 -14.92 25.22 11.24
N THR A 174 -14.54 24.16 11.94
CA THR A 174 -13.84 24.21 13.23
C THR A 174 -13.10 22.90 13.50
N SER A 175 -11.98 23.02 14.22
CA SER A 175 -11.24 21.90 14.83
C SER A 175 -11.40 21.81 16.35
N VAL A 176 -12.32 22.59 16.92
CA VAL A 176 -12.55 22.69 18.38
C VAL A 176 -14.03 22.44 18.70
N GLY A 177 -14.65 21.53 17.95
CA GLY A 177 -16.03 21.11 18.16
C GLY A 177 -16.23 20.28 19.44
N ARG A 178 -17.42 20.40 20.03
CA ARG A 178 -17.89 19.62 21.16
C ARG A 178 -19.20 18.93 20.82
N LEU A 179 -19.19 17.61 20.84
CA LEU A 179 -20.39 16.77 20.71
C LEU A 179 -20.52 15.86 21.92
N SER A 180 -21.76 15.56 22.32
CA SER A 180 -22.03 14.59 23.38
C SER A 180 -21.42 13.23 23.03
N GLY A 181 -20.78 12.58 24.01
CA GLY A 181 -20.10 11.29 23.83
C GLY A 181 -18.59 11.37 23.55
N TRP A 182 -18.01 12.58 23.47
CA TRP A 182 -16.55 12.77 23.39
C TRP A 182 -16.11 14.04 24.12
N ALA A 183 -15.13 13.92 25.02
CA ALA A 183 -14.65 15.06 25.81
C ALA A 183 -13.61 15.92 25.08
N GLY A 184 -12.93 15.35 24.08
CA GLY A 184 -11.87 16.00 23.31
C GLY A 184 -12.40 16.89 22.18
N ASN A 185 -11.48 17.53 21.46
CA ASN A 185 -11.82 18.32 20.28
C ASN A 185 -12.26 17.41 19.14
N LEU A 186 -13.21 17.89 18.34
CA LEU A 186 -13.63 17.28 17.09
C LEU A 186 -13.60 18.28 15.96
N ASP A 187 -13.16 17.82 14.81
CA ASP A 187 -13.32 18.52 13.55
C ASP A 187 -14.79 18.38 13.10
N LEU A 188 -15.47 19.52 12.90
CA LEU A 188 -16.88 19.53 12.51
C LEU A 188 -17.04 19.99 11.08
N ASN A 189 -17.88 19.26 10.36
CA ASN A 189 -18.08 19.41 8.93
C ASN A 189 -19.55 19.62 8.59
N VAL A 190 -19.78 20.33 7.49
CA VAL A 190 -21.05 20.37 6.78
C VAL A 190 -20.84 19.90 5.35
N PHE A 191 -21.68 18.97 4.89
CA PHE A 191 -21.77 18.58 3.48
C PHE A 191 -22.96 19.28 2.85
N TYR A 192 -22.72 20.01 1.76
CA TYR A 192 -23.73 20.78 1.03
C TYR A 192 -24.50 19.90 0.04
N GLY A 193 -25.07 18.82 0.53
CA GLY A 193 -25.89 17.89 -0.22
C GLY A 193 -26.69 16.99 0.72
N ASP A 194 -27.52 16.13 0.14
CA ASP A 194 -28.28 15.12 0.87
C ASP A 194 -27.60 13.74 0.78
N ARG A 195 -28.25 12.70 1.32
CA ARG A 195 -27.71 11.34 1.30
C ARG A 195 -27.52 10.79 -0.12
N ALA A 196 -28.32 11.23 -1.10
CA ALA A 196 -28.18 10.81 -2.50
C ALA A 196 -26.97 11.47 -3.16
N ALA A 197 -26.73 12.75 -2.88
CA ALA A 197 -25.50 13.43 -3.30
C ALA A 197 -24.25 12.78 -2.66
N TRP A 198 -24.31 12.41 -1.38
CA TRP A 198 -23.22 11.66 -0.73
C TRP A 198 -22.98 10.31 -1.41
N ALA A 199 -24.06 9.57 -1.68
CA ALA A 199 -24.01 8.30 -2.39
C ALA A 199 -23.36 8.44 -3.77
N ALA A 200 -23.65 9.52 -4.50
CA ALA A 200 -23.00 9.83 -5.77
C ALA A 200 -21.48 10.06 -5.62
N TYR A 201 -21.05 10.83 -4.61
CA TYR A 201 -19.61 10.99 -4.30
C TYR A 201 -18.94 9.68 -3.86
N ALA A 202 -19.66 8.81 -3.15
CA ALA A 202 -19.18 7.48 -2.77
C ALA A 202 -19.15 6.50 -3.96
N GLY A 203 -19.76 6.86 -5.09
CA GLY A 203 -19.87 6.02 -6.27
C GLY A 203 -21.03 5.00 -6.24
N GLN A 204 -22.00 5.15 -5.34
CA GLN A 204 -23.23 4.32 -5.36
C GLN A 204 -24.07 4.67 -6.59
N GLY A 205 -24.25 3.70 -7.50
CA GLY A 205 -25.02 3.87 -8.74
C GLY A 205 -24.14 3.96 -10.00
N ALA A 206 -22.83 4.23 -9.85
CA ALA A 206 -21.90 3.53 -10.72
C ALA A 206 -22.15 2.06 -10.42
N SER A 207 -22.52 1.28 -11.44
CA SER A 207 -22.77 -0.14 -11.29
C SER A 207 -21.73 -0.70 -10.33
N SER A 208 -22.17 -1.50 -9.35
CA SER A 208 -21.31 -2.53 -8.81
C SER A 208 -20.98 -3.45 -9.99
N LEU A 209 -20.10 -3.00 -10.87
CA LEU A 209 -19.26 -3.90 -11.59
C LEU A 209 -18.66 -4.78 -10.48
N PRO A 210 -18.68 -6.12 -10.62
CA PRO A 210 -17.77 -6.92 -9.80
C PRO A 210 -16.42 -6.23 -9.93
N THR A 211 -15.80 -5.86 -8.80
CA THR A 211 -14.54 -5.11 -8.70
C THR A 211 -13.95 -4.83 -10.08
N PRO A 212 -14.10 -3.61 -10.67
CA PRO A 212 -13.44 -3.32 -11.93
C PRO A 212 -11.99 -3.79 -11.77
N PRO A 213 -11.45 -4.63 -12.66
CA PRO A 213 -10.06 -5.02 -12.53
C PRO A 213 -9.31 -3.70 -12.43
N ALA A 214 -8.58 -3.49 -11.32
CA ALA A 214 -7.51 -2.50 -11.28
C ALA A 214 -6.86 -2.54 -12.67
N PRO A 215 -6.70 -1.44 -13.45
CA PRO A 215 -6.19 -1.45 -14.82
C PRO A 215 -5.25 -2.60 -14.91
N GLN A 216 -5.65 -3.62 -15.66
CA GLN A 216 -4.91 -4.87 -15.76
C GLN A 216 -3.58 -4.44 -16.38
N LEU A 217 -2.70 -3.94 -15.52
CA LEU A 217 -1.29 -3.92 -15.75
C LEU A 217 -1.07 -5.40 -16.00
N SER A 218 -0.81 -5.73 -17.26
CA SER A 218 -0.67 -7.11 -17.70
C SER A 218 0.17 -7.80 -16.65
N VAL A 219 -0.37 -8.81 -15.96
CA VAL A 219 0.46 -9.67 -15.11
C VAL A 219 1.30 -10.44 -16.11
N LYS A 220 2.44 -9.86 -16.47
CA LYS A 220 3.41 -10.57 -17.27
C LYS A 220 3.91 -11.69 -16.38
N LYS A 221 3.65 -12.92 -16.82
CA LYS A 221 4.26 -14.09 -16.22
C LYS A 221 5.76 -13.89 -16.27
N VAL A 222 6.38 -13.77 -15.11
CA VAL A 222 7.84 -13.70 -14.98
C VAL A 222 8.32 -15.12 -14.72
N ASN A 223 9.17 -15.64 -15.59
CA ASN A 223 9.88 -16.88 -15.32
C ASN A 223 11.18 -16.56 -14.59
N VAL A 224 11.36 -17.18 -13.44
CA VAL A 224 12.63 -17.15 -12.70
C VAL A 224 13.40 -18.43 -12.97
N SER A 225 14.62 -18.28 -13.48
CA SER A 225 15.53 -19.40 -13.72
C SER A 225 16.73 -19.31 -12.79
N TYR A 226 17.07 -20.41 -12.15
CA TYR A 226 18.06 -20.45 -11.10
C TYR A 226 18.72 -21.82 -10.99
N GLY A 227 19.95 -21.84 -10.49
CA GLY A 227 20.71 -23.06 -10.31
C GLY A 227 21.65 -22.94 -9.13
N LEU A 228 21.95 -24.09 -8.53
CA LEU A 228 22.93 -24.22 -7.45
C LEU A 228 24.14 -25.01 -7.95
N HIS A 229 25.31 -24.58 -7.51
CA HIS A 229 26.56 -25.30 -7.69
C HIS A 229 26.82 -26.14 -6.45
N VAL A 230 27.09 -27.44 -6.62
CA VAL A 230 27.42 -28.32 -5.49
C VAL A 230 28.79 -27.92 -4.96
N LEU A 231 28.91 -27.78 -3.64
CA LEU A 231 30.17 -27.42 -2.99
C LEU A 231 31.28 -28.41 -3.36
N GLY A 232 32.35 -27.90 -3.97
CA GLY A 232 33.46 -28.73 -4.47
C GLY A 232 33.11 -29.63 -5.66
N GLY A 233 31.93 -29.44 -6.26
CA GLY A 233 31.41 -30.19 -7.38
C GLY A 233 31.22 -29.31 -8.62
N GLY A 234 30.05 -29.45 -9.25
CA GLY A 234 29.67 -28.72 -10.45
C GLY A 234 28.27 -28.12 -10.37
N TRP A 235 27.90 -27.38 -11.41
CA TRP A 235 26.55 -26.86 -11.58
C TRP A 235 25.54 -28.00 -11.80
N LEU A 236 24.42 -27.91 -11.11
CA LEU A 236 23.23 -28.72 -11.38
C LEU A 236 22.43 -28.12 -12.53
N ASP A 237 21.43 -28.88 -13.01
CA ASP A 237 20.50 -28.40 -14.02
C ASP A 237 19.74 -27.15 -13.56
N GLU A 238 19.51 -26.24 -14.52
CA GLU A 238 18.76 -25.02 -14.28
C GLU A 238 17.28 -25.34 -14.03
N VAL A 239 16.73 -24.76 -12.99
CA VAL A 239 15.30 -24.84 -12.67
C VAL A 239 14.64 -23.55 -13.10
N THR A 240 13.48 -23.64 -13.76
CA THR A 240 12.69 -22.47 -14.17
C THR A 240 11.31 -22.53 -13.52
N ASN A 241 11.08 -21.62 -12.57
CA ASN A 241 9.96 -21.64 -11.62
C ASN A 241 9.93 -22.93 -10.78
N PHE A 242 9.41 -22.86 -9.56
CA PHE A 242 9.12 -24.09 -8.81
C PHE A 242 7.99 -24.87 -9.53
N GLY A 243 8.14 -26.20 -9.66
CA GLY A 243 7.10 -27.09 -10.22
C GLY A 243 7.13 -27.35 -11.75
N ALA A 244 8.08 -26.82 -12.52
CA ALA A 244 8.32 -27.27 -13.89
C ALA A 244 9.37 -28.41 -13.90
N GLY A 245 8.96 -29.64 -14.23
CA GLY A 245 9.83 -30.84 -14.26
C GLY A 245 9.88 -31.66 -12.96
N ASP A 246 10.64 -32.75 -12.96
CA ASP A 246 10.47 -33.92 -12.06
C ASP A 246 10.58 -33.67 -10.55
N ASN A 247 10.99 -32.50 -10.07
CA ASN A 247 11.07 -32.20 -8.62
C ASN A 247 10.87 -30.74 -8.21
N GLY A 248 10.88 -29.78 -9.14
CA GLY A 248 10.49 -28.39 -8.89
C GLY A 248 11.32 -27.62 -7.86
N PHE A 249 12.57 -28.01 -7.59
CA PHE A 249 13.54 -27.28 -6.74
C PHE A 249 14.94 -27.33 -7.35
N ALA A 250 15.75 -26.30 -7.08
CA ALA A 250 17.19 -26.35 -7.35
C ALA A 250 17.92 -26.94 -6.16
N GLY A 251 19.03 -27.63 -6.43
CA GLY A 251 19.87 -28.26 -5.40
C GLY A 251 19.80 -29.78 -5.43
N LEU A 252 20.71 -30.41 -4.70
CA LEU A 252 20.80 -31.85 -4.56
C LEU A 252 20.52 -32.23 -3.09
N PRO A 253 19.52 -33.08 -2.80
CA PRO A 253 19.18 -33.47 -1.44
C PRO A 253 20.39 -33.92 -0.63
N ASN A 254 20.51 -33.46 0.62
CA ASN A 254 21.62 -33.76 1.53
C ASN A 254 23.02 -33.31 1.06
N HIS A 255 23.10 -32.42 0.05
CA HIS A 255 24.38 -31.85 -0.40
C HIS A 255 24.43 -30.36 -0.13
N GLN A 256 25.64 -29.84 0.05
CA GLN A 256 25.89 -28.42 0.27
C GLN A 256 26.14 -27.72 -1.07
N HIS A 257 25.85 -26.43 -1.13
CA HIS A 257 26.01 -25.62 -2.34
C HIS A 257 26.80 -24.35 -2.01
N ASP A 258 27.62 -23.87 -2.94
CA ASP A 258 28.55 -22.76 -2.71
C ASP A 258 28.37 -21.58 -3.69
N LEU A 259 27.67 -21.79 -4.81
CA LEU A 259 27.27 -20.73 -5.73
C LEU A 259 25.79 -20.84 -6.10
N LEU A 260 25.16 -19.69 -6.25
CA LEU A 260 23.79 -19.51 -6.70
C LEU A 260 23.78 -18.47 -7.83
N TYR A 261 23.08 -18.75 -8.92
CA TYR A 261 22.68 -17.70 -9.85
C TYR A 261 21.17 -17.67 -9.99
N ILE A 262 20.62 -16.47 -10.16
CA ILE A 262 19.19 -16.23 -10.38
C ILE A 262 19.06 -15.21 -11.53
N LYS A 263 18.21 -15.52 -12.50
CA LYS A 263 17.81 -14.62 -13.58
C LYS A 263 16.30 -14.64 -13.76
N VAL A 264 15.76 -13.51 -14.22
CA VAL A 264 14.36 -13.38 -14.62
C VAL A 264 14.30 -12.99 -16.09
N ASP A 265 13.29 -13.47 -16.80
CA ASP A 265 13.06 -13.11 -18.21
C ASP A 265 12.40 -11.73 -18.36
N HIS A 266 11.84 -11.19 -17.28
CA HIS A 266 11.17 -9.91 -17.25
C HIS A 266 11.25 -9.27 -15.86
N GLY A 267 11.40 -7.95 -15.80
CA GLY A 267 11.69 -7.23 -14.55
C GLY A 267 13.16 -7.24 -14.17
N SER A 268 13.45 -7.06 -12.88
CA SER A 268 14.81 -7.10 -12.35
C SER A 268 14.83 -7.83 -11.03
N VAL A 269 15.87 -8.64 -10.82
CA VAL A 269 16.10 -9.35 -9.57
C VAL A 269 17.43 -8.91 -8.99
N LYS A 270 17.47 -8.68 -7.69
CA LYS A 270 18.72 -8.67 -6.93
C LYS A 270 18.67 -9.78 -5.90
N TYR A 271 19.79 -10.48 -5.73
CA TYR A 271 19.89 -11.57 -4.79
C TYR A 271 21.27 -11.59 -4.14
N ARG A 272 21.34 -12.15 -2.94
CA ARG A 272 22.59 -12.39 -2.23
C ARG A 272 22.47 -13.64 -1.38
N VAL A 273 23.60 -14.12 -0.92
CA VAL A 273 23.67 -15.30 -0.07
C VAL A 273 24.45 -15.01 1.20
N HIS A 274 24.09 -15.72 2.26
CA HIS A 274 24.88 -15.87 3.46
C HIS A 274 25.67 -17.16 3.33
N THR A 275 26.98 -17.13 3.61
CA THR A 275 27.78 -18.34 3.73
C THR A 275 28.10 -18.62 5.18
N VAL A 276 28.27 -19.89 5.51
CA VAL A 276 28.62 -20.34 6.87
C VAL A 276 29.90 -19.68 7.40
N LYS A 277 30.83 -19.29 6.50
CA LYS A 277 32.13 -18.71 6.89
C LYS A 277 32.18 -17.18 6.82
N SER A 278 31.65 -16.60 5.74
CA SER A 278 31.84 -15.19 5.41
C SER A 278 30.60 -14.33 5.67
N GLY A 279 29.49 -14.95 6.07
CA GLY A 279 28.24 -14.25 6.32
C GLY A 279 27.59 -13.71 5.04
N TRP A 280 26.84 -12.62 5.16
CA TRP A 280 26.15 -11.99 4.03
C TRP A 280 27.14 -11.40 3.03
N LEU A 281 27.07 -11.89 1.79
CA LEU A 281 27.85 -11.38 0.67
C LEU A 281 27.13 -10.22 -0.05
N PRO A 282 27.84 -9.47 -0.90
CA PRO A 282 27.25 -8.40 -1.71
C PRO A 282 26.10 -8.87 -2.61
N TRP A 283 25.26 -7.91 -3.00
CA TRP A 283 24.15 -8.15 -3.93
C TRP A 283 24.64 -8.38 -5.36
N VAL A 284 24.01 -9.36 -6.01
CA VAL A 284 24.16 -9.67 -7.43
C VAL A 284 22.85 -9.31 -8.13
N THR A 285 22.94 -8.70 -9.31
CA THR A 285 21.78 -8.18 -10.06
C THR A 285 21.55 -8.85 -11.42
N LYS A 286 22.45 -9.77 -11.79
CA LYS A 286 22.38 -10.55 -13.04
C LYS A 286 22.76 -12.00 -12.76
N GLY A 287 22.09 -12.96 -13.39
CA GLY A 287 22.40 -14.38 -13.26
C GLY A 287 23.17 -14.91 -14.46
N ASN A 288 24.39 -15.39 -14.26
CA ASN A 288 25.19 -16.06 -15.28
C ASN A 288 26.17 -17.06 -14.64
N ARG A 289 25.88 -18.37 -14.77
CA ARG A 289 26.74 -19.45 -14.25
C ARG A 289 28.16 -19.50 -14.83
N ASN A 290 28.40 -18.86 -15.97
CA ASN A 290 29.71 -18.78 -16.62
C ASN A 290 30.51 -17.54 -16.19
N ASP A 291 29.91 -16.61 -15.43
CA ASP A 291 30.57 -15.46 -14.82
C ASP A 291 30.39 -15.57 -13.30
N THR A 292 31.25 -16.36 -12.66
CA THR A 292 31.17 -16.61 -11.21
C THR A 292 31.55 -15.38 -10.38
N VAL A 293 32.04 -14.30 -11.00
CA VAL A 293 32.45 -13.07 -10.30
C VAL A 293 31.29 -12.07 -10.22
N ASN A 294 30.56 -11.87 -11.31
CA ASN A 294 29.46 -10.87 -11.37
C ASN A 294 28.08 -11.48 -11.61
N GLY A 295 28.02 -12.76 -11.97
CA GLY A 295 26.82 -13.47 -12.36
C GLY A 295 26.33 -14.49 -11.34
N CYS A 296 27.05 -14.70 -10.24
CA CYS A 296 26.72 -15.65 -9.19
C CYS A 296 26.92 -15.01 -7.82
N ALA A 297 26.06 -15.35 -6.86
CA ALA A 297 26.25 -15.08 -5.45
C ALA A 297 26.87 -16.32 -4.78
N GLY A 298 27.82 -16.10 -3.86
CA GLY A 298 28.53 -17.17 -3.15
C GLY A 298 30.04 -17.08 -3.32
N ILE A 299 30.75 -17.94 -2.60
CA ILE A 299 32.20 -18.11 -2.69
C ILE A 299 32.44 -19.60 -2.88
N ALA A 300 33.15 -19.98 -3.95
CA ALA A 300 33.49 -21.37 -4.19
C ALA A 300 34.20 -21.99 -2.97
N GLY A 301 33.71 -23.13 -2.49
CA GLY A 301 34.19 -23.78 -1.27
C GLY A 301 33.62 -23.25 0.05
N GLU A 302 32.64 -22.34 0.02
CA GLU A 302 31.90 -21.90 1.20
C GLU A 302 30.41 -22.25 1.08
N ALA A 303 29.92 -23.06 2.03
CA ALA A 303 28.54 -23.49 2.04
C ALA A 303 27.59 -22.31 2.25
N ILE A 304 26.54 -22.23 1.43
CA ILE A 304 25.44 -21.29 1.56
C ILE A 304 24.44 -21.82 2.58
N ASP A 305 24.09 -21.00 3.57
CA ASP A 305 23.11 -21.30 4.63
C ASP A 305 21.97 -20.27 4.73
N GLY A 306 22.00 -19.24 3.88
CA GLY A 306 20.93 -18.26 3.76
C GLY A 306 20.86 -17.62 2.37
N VAL A 307 19.66 -17.31 1.92
CA VAL A 307 19.40 -16.65 0.63
C VAL A 307 18.47 -15.46 0.84
N GLN A 308 18.78 -14.33 0.19
CA GLN A 308 17.88 -13.18 0.09
C GLN A 308 17.66 -12.82 -1.37
N ILE A 309 16.41 -12.54 -1.72
CA ILE A 309 15.99 -12.23 -3.08
C ILE A 309 15.03 -11.06 -3.00
N ILE A 310 15.21 -10.06 -3.86
CA ILE A 310 14.23 -8.98 -4.06
C ILE A 310 13.93 -8.89 -5.55
N PHE A 311 12.64 -8.98 -5.89
CA PHE A 311 12.18 -8.74 -7.25
C PHE A 311 11.60 -7.33 -7.38
N LEU A 312 12.06 -6.62 -8.41
CA LEU A 312 11.56 -5.29 -8.76
C LEU A 312 10.63 -5.42 -9.96
N THR A 313 9.33 -5.25 -9.70
CA THR A 313 8.31 -5.18 -10.75
C THR A 313 8.54 -3.94 -11.61
N PRO A 314 8.56 -4.05 -12.95
CA PRO A 314 8.64 -2.89 -13.83
C PRO A 314 7.56 -1.85 -13.58
N ALA A 315 7.93 -0.59 -13.73
CA ALA A 315 6.99 0.51 -13.61
C ALA A 315 5.82 0.33 -14.59
N GLY A 316 4.58 0.41 -14.07
CA GLY A 316 3.39 0.20 -14.88
C GLY A 316 2.96 -1.26 -15.04
N GLU A 317 3.53 -2.19 -14.27
CA GLU A 317 3.10 -3.59 -14.20
C GLU A 317 2.45 -3.95 -12.86
N SER A 318 1.63 -5.01 -12.84
CA SER A 318 0.99 -5.47 -11.61
C SER A 318 2.09 -5.94 -10.65
N TYR A 319 2.04 -5.46 -9.41
CA TYR A 319 3.03 -5.82 -8.40
C TYR A 319 3.15 -7.34 -8.25
N GLN A 320 4.36 -7.82 -8.47
CA GLN A 320 4.83 -9.16 -8.19
C GLN A 320 6.06 -9.04 -7.30
N GLN A 321 6.36 -10.09 -6.56
CA GLN A 321 7.50 -10.17 -5.65
C GLN A 321 8.11 -11.57 -5.71
N ALA A 322 9.32 -11.70 -5.19
CA ALA A 322 9.93 -13.02 -5.04
C ALA A 322 9.31 -13.72 -3.84
N TYR A 323 8.78 -14.92 -4.05
CA TYR A 323 8.52 -15.88 -2.99
C TYR A 323 9.58 -16.96 -3.08
N TYR A 324 10.14 -17.36 -1.95
CA TYR A 324 11.14 -18.41 -1.93
C TYR A 324 11.19 -19.12 -0.58
N ARG A 325 11.59 -20.38 -0.61
CA ARG A 325 11.78 -21.22 0.59
C ARG A 325 12.92 -22.19 0.35
N SER A 326 13.60 -22.58 1.43
CA SER A 326 14.71 -23.52 1.37
C SER A 326 14.46 -24.72 2.28
N GLN A 327 15.22 -25.77 2.05
CA GLN A 327 15.42 -26.86 3.00
C GLN A 327 16.92 -26.93 3.30
N THR A 328 17.27 -27.39 4.50
CA THR A 328 18.66 -27.53 4.92
C THR A 328 19.09 -28.99 4.87
N THR A 329 20.40 -29.20 4.77
CA THR A 329 21.06 -30.51 4.86
C THR A 329 20.83 -31.24 6.19
N GLN A 330 20.31 -30.57 7.22
CA GLN A 330 20.18 -31.13 8.57
C GLN A 330 18.73 -31.49 8.94
N ARG A 331 17.74 -31.12 8.12
CA ARG A 331 16.32 -31.36 8.44
C ARG A 331 15.51 -31.70 7.20
N ALA A 332 14.47 -32.51 7.44
CA ALA A 332 13.47 -32.80 6.43
C ALA A 332 12.36 -31.74 6.45
N GLY A 333 11.87 -31.38 5.26
CA GLY A 333 10.76 -30.44 5.10
C GLY A 333 11.22 -29.01 4.84
N TRP A 334 10.40 -28.28 4.09
CA TRP A 334 10.66 -26.88 3.74
C TRP A 334 10.57 -25.98 4.97
N LEU A 335 11.50 -25.03 5.06
CA LEU A 335 11.40 -23.91 5.99
C LEU A 335 10.28 -22.95 5.56
N GLY A 336 10.01 -21.96 6.42
CA GLY A 336 9.05 -20.89 6.16
C GLY A 336 9.26 -20.23 4.79
N VAL A 337 8.16 -19.85 4.16
CA VAL A 337 8.21 -19.05 2.93
C VAL A 337 8.65 -17.64 3.28
N VAL A 338 9.53 -17.08 2.47
CA VAL A 338 9.95 -15.69 2.53
C VAL A 338 9.42 -14.96 1.31
N CYS A 339 8.96 -13.73 1.51
CA CYS A 339 8.60 -12.81 0.43
C CYS A 339 9.57 -11.61 0.42
N ASP A 340 10.22 -11.36 -0.71
CA ASP A 340 11.32 -10.39 -0.85
C ASP A 340 12.28 -10.41 0.37
N ASP A 341 12.27 -9.37 1.21
CA ASP A 341 13.09 -9.28 2.43
C ASP A 341 12.30 -9.40 3.74
N GLY A 342 11.08 -9.94 3.68
CA GLY A 342 10.19 -10.12 4.84
C GLY A 342 9.52 -8.82 5.31
N THR A 343 9.69 -7.70 4.60
CA THR A 343 9.05 -6.42 4.97
C THR A 343 7.80 -6.11 4.16
N SER A 344 7.64 -6.75 3.00
CA SER A 344 6.54 -6.49 2.06
C SER A 344 5.17 -6.95 2.58
N LEU A 345 5.13 -7.93 3.50
CA LEU A 345 3.90 -8.56 3.98
C LEU A 345 3.99 -8.94 5.47
N PRO A 346 3.12 -8.42 6.36
CA PRO A 346 3.23 -8.60 7.82
C PRO A 346 3.17 -10.05 8.31
N GLN A 347 2.62 -10.96 7.52
CA GLN A 347 2.52 -12.39 7.85
C GLN A 347 3.81 -13.18 7.62
N TYR A 348 4.79 -12.60 6.93
CA TYR A 348 6.11 -13.20 6.73
C TYR A 348 7.12 -12.39 7.54
N THR A 349 7.59 -12.97 8.64
CA THR A 349 8.55 -12.30 9.54
C THR A 349 10.00 -12.65 9.24
N ASP A 350 10.23 -13.69 8.43
CA ASP A 350 11.55 -14.13 8.04
C ASP A 350 12.08 -13.24 6.91
N THR A 351 13.27 -12.71 7.08
CA THR A 351 13.89 -11.77 6.12
C THR A 351 14.77 -12.49 5.09
N TYR A 352 14.96 -13.81 5.22
CA TYR A 352 15.80 -14.65 4.35
C TYR A 352 15.38 -16.12 4.44
N ALA A 353 15.59 -16.89 3.36
CA ALA A 353 15.34 -18.34 3.38
C ALA A 353 16.61 -19.08 3.75
N GLY A 354 16.56 -19.86 4.82
CA GLY A 354 17.69 -20.65 5.31
C GLY A 354 17.74 -20.65 6.84
N MET A 355 18.82 -21.19 7.37
CA MET A 355 19.10 -21.18 8.80
C MET A 355 20.61 -21.09 8.98
N PHE A 356 21.09 -20.04 9.63
CA PHE A 356 22.53 -19.84 9.79
C PHE A 356 23.20 -21.04 10.47
N GLY A 357 24.29 -21.52 9.88
CA GLY A 357 25.00 -22.72 10.28
C GLY A 357 24.45 -24.03 9.71
N GLU A 358 23.28 -24.02 9.05
CA GLU A 358 22.72 -25.18 8.35
C GLU A 358 22.76 -24.96 6.83
N PRO A 359 23.71 -25.59 6.10
CA PRO A 359 23.79 -25.46 4.66
C PRO A 359 22.48 -25.83 3.96
N LEU A 360 22.07 -25.05 2.98
CA LEU A 360 20.88 -25.33 2.18
C LEU A 360 21.14 -26.48 1.19
N ASP A 361 20.19 -27.39 1.10
CA ASP A 361 20.24 -28.51 0.14
C ASP A 361 19.26 -28.33 -1.01
N ARG A 362 18.17 -27.59 -0.79
CA ARG A 362 17.14 -27.31 -1.79
C ARG A 362 16.67 -25.87 -1.69
N LEU A 363 16.33 -25.31 -2.84
CA LEU A 363 15.77 -23.97 -2.96
C LEU A 363 14.61 -23.98 -3.95
N GLN A 364 13.52 -23.32 -3.59
CA GLN A 364 12.44 -23.00 -4.51
C GLN A 364 12.23 -21.51 -4.60
N ILE A 365 12.00 -21.02 -5.83
CA ILE A 365 11.74 -19.62 -6.12
C ILE A 365 10.56 -19.52 -7.08
N GLY A 366 9.67 -18.58 -6.82
CA GLY A 366 8.62 -18.15 -7.73
C GLY A 366 8.45 -16.64 -7.70
N ILE A 367 8.18 -16.03 -8.85
CA ILE A 367 7.77 -14.62 -8.94
C ILE A 367 6.26 -14.61 -9.12
N SER A 368 5.55 -13.96 -8.20
CA SER A 368 4.09 -13.99 -8.17
C SER A 368 3.53 -12.80 -7.40
N SER A 369 2.25 -12.51 -7.58
CA SER A 369 1.50 -11.57 -6.74
C SER A 369 0.99 -12.22 -5.44
N ILE A 370 0.84 -13.55 -5.42
CA ILE A 370 0.42 -14.36 -4.27
C ILE A 370 1.43 -15.45 -3.95
N ASN A 371 1.50 -15.89 -2.69
CA ASN A 371 2.37 -16.98 -2.29
C ASN A 371 2.02 -18.25 -3.09
N PRO A 372 2.97 -18.81 -3.85
CA PRO A 372 2.68 -19.93 -4.72
C PRO A 372 3.03 -21.30 -4.10
N PHE A 373 3.47 -21.34 -2.83
CA PHE A 373 4.04 -22.51 -2.13
C PHE A 373 3.15 -23.29 -1.19
#